data_AF-A0A7J5YY72-F1
#
_entry.id   AF-A0A7J5YY72-F1
#
_cell.length_a   1.000
_cell.length_b   1.000
_cell.length_c   1.000
_cell.angle_alpha   90.00
_cell.angle_beta   90.00
_cell.angle_gamma   90.00
#
_symmetry.space_group_name_H-M   'P 1'
#
loop_
_entity.id
_entity.type
_entity.pdbx_description
1 polymer ?
#
loop_
_entity_poly.entity_id
_entity_poly.type
_entity_poly.pdbx_seq_one_letter_code
_entity_poly.pdbx_strand_id
1 'polypeptide(L)'
;MITDVDLRSQENNLAHRTREIDRERLIVRRVLRVFAPKHQLELILHLGEYSLIWILGDHNKYVFSSKDEVVIKLQKGRGAGDKWWFNQQRAQDDILLTLHSPADAIIGQYHLAVLMMSPDGHILEKADKLSFHLLFNPWCKDDVVYLPDESLLQEYVMNEDGIIFMGTWDNINSIPWNYGQFEDYVMDMCFEVLDNSKDALKNSEVDIKQRNDPVYVSRMVTAMVNSNGDRGLLTGRWDESYTDGVAPYRWNGSVPILQQWSNAGARAVKYGQCWVFAAVACTGEFCCGPCPVTAIKEGNLGVKYDAPFVFAEVNADIIYWIVQADGQRQKIRVDQASVGRNISTKSVYGDYRDDVTQQYKYSEGSNKERDVFKKAGRRVTNEITEPGQLKLSIKPSRPVLGTDFDVIVEVKNEGAREAQAQLAMVVMAATYSSLNRGECKRQTISVTVPAHKAHKEVLRLHYDDYVGCVREHHLIRVKALLEAPGENEPIMAMANIPMSMPELLVQVPGKAVVWNQATAFISFTNPLLVPLKSGVFTVEGAGLLSATEISVKGDINPGRKVSVKLLFSPVRTGVRKLLVDFDSDRLKDVKGVATVVVYKRHIRSLN
;
A
#
# COMPACT_ATOMS: atom_id res chain seq x y z
N MET A 1 -14.66 31.63 36.83
CA MET A 1 -14.92 31.72 35.39
C MET A 1 -13.67 31.36 34.64
N ILE A 2 -13.75 30.26 33.88
CA ILE A 2 -12.76 29.80 32.91
C ILE A 2 -12.84 30.78 31.74
N THR A 3 -11.78 31.55 31.50
CA THR A 3 -11.76 32.56 30.44
C THR A 3 -11.34 31.99 29.10
N ASP A 4 -10.45 30.99 29.12
CA ASP A 4 -9.96 30.30 27.94
C ASP A 4 -9.37 28.92 28.29
N VAL A 5 -9.25 28.05 27.30
CA VAL A 5 -8.60 26.75 27.43
C VAL A 5 -7.61 26.54 26.29
N ASP A 6 -6.32 26.54 26.61
CA ASP A 6 -5.25 26.24 25.67
C ASP A 6 -4.95 24.72 25.69
N LEU A 7 -5.21 24.06 24.56
CA LEU A 7 -4.93 22.63 24.35
C LEU A 7 -3.46 22.34 24.06
N ARG A 8 -2.60 23.36 23.97
CA ARG A 8 -1.16 23.25 23.65
C ARG A 8 -0.91 22.35 22.45
N SER A 9 -1.72 22.51 21.41
CA SER A 9 -1.74 21.62 20.24
C SER A 9 -0.35 21.48 19.59
N GLN A 10 0.43 22.55 19.53
CA GLN A 10 1.74 22.52 18.89
C GLN A 10 2.74 21.62 19.64
N GLU A 11 2.84 21.76 20.96
CA GLU A 11 3.73 20.96 21.81
C GLU A 11 3.25 19.52 21.91
N ASN A 12 1.95 19.33 22.14
CA ASN A 12 1.37 17.99 22.22
C ASN A 12 1.53 17.24 20.88
N ASN A 13 1.22 17.87 19.75
CA ASN A 13 1.34 17.19 18.47
C ASN A 13 2.81 16.87 18.12
N LEU A 14 3.77 17.71 18.54
CA LEU A 14 5.18 17.41 18.40
C LEU A 14 5.59 16.21 19.27
N ALA A 15 5.15 16.19 20.53
CA ALA A 15 5.44 15.14 21.50
C ALA A 15 4.84 13.78 21.06
N HIS A 16 3.62 13.81 20.52
CA HIS A 16 2.87 12.65 20.03
C HIS A 16 3.17 12.24 18.59
N ARG A 17 4.08 12.95 17.90
CA ARG A 17 4.49 12.69 16.52
C ARG A 17 3.31 12.75 15.53
N THR A 18 2.45 13.74 15.72
CA THR A 18 1.23 14.00 14.94
C THR A 18 1.22 15.41 14.33
N ARG A 19 2.28 16.21 14.56
CA ARG A 19 2.44 17.57 14.03
C ARG A 19 2.38 17.65 12.51
N GLU A 20 2.78 16.58 11.81
CA GLU A 20 2.72 16.54 10.35
C GLU A 20 1.27 16.47 9.83
N ILE A 21 0.31 15.96 10.63
CA ILE A 21 -1.11 15.89 10.28
C ILE A 21 -1.76 17.26 10.42
N ASP A 22 -1.56 17.92 11.55
CA ASP A 22 -2.13 19.23 11.84
C ASP A 22 -1.31 19.93 12.95
N ARG A 23 -1.32 21.27 12.95
CA ARG A 23 -0.64 22.09 13.97
C ARG A 23 -1.60 22.88 14.84
N GLU A 24 -2.82 23.07 14.40
CA GLU A 24 -3.86 23.84 15.07
C GLU A 24 -4.76 22.90 15.89
N ARG A 25 -5.20 21.80 15.28
CA ARG A 25 -6.04 20.79 15.95
C ARG A 25 -5.19 19.89 16.83
N LEU A 26 -5.71 19.54 18.01
CA LEU A 26 -5.05 18.62 18.92
C LEU A 26 -5.24 17.17 18.44
N ILE A 27 -4.13 16.49 18.17
CA ILE A 27 -4.10 15.09 17.73
C ILE A 27 -3.05 14.37 18.57
N VAL A 28 -3.47 13.38 19.35
CA VAL A 28 -2.59 12.65 20.28
C VAL A 28 -2.69 11.16 20.07
N ARG A 29 -1.71 10.41 20.60
CA ARG A 29 -1.70 8.94 20.58
C ARG A 29 -2.01 8.42 21.98
N ARG A 30 -2.70 7.30 22.09
CA ARG A 30 -3.04 6.69 23.40
C ARG A 30 -1.77 6.24 24.15
N VAL A 31 -1.73 6.33 25.47
CA VAL A 31 -0.52 6.02 26.26
C VAL A 31 -0.92 5.32 27.55
N LEU A 32 -0.11 4.36 28.01
CA LEU A 32 -0.03 4.04 29.42
C LEU A 32 1.44 4.11 29.87
N ARG A 33 1.67 4.77 31.02
CA ARG A 33 2.91 4.98 31.81
C ARG A 33 3.54 6.37 31.84
N VAL A 34 4.06 6.65 33.04
CA VAL A 34 4.48 7.94 33.63
C VAL A 34 5.96 8.28 33.38
N PHE A 35 6.79 7.37 32.86
CA PHE A 35 8.25 7.55 32.90
C PHE A 35 8.88 8.22 31.67
N ALA A 36 8.11 8.53 30.63
CA ALA A 36 8.56 9.39 29.54
C ALA A 36 7.78 10.71 29.60
N PRO A 37 8.41 11.85 29.94
CA PRO A 37 7.75 13.16 29.95
C PRO A 37 7.35 13.67 28.55
N LYS A 38 7.37 12.82 27.52
CA LYS A 38 7.23 13.20 26.11
C LYS A 38 5.95 12.74 25.42
N HIS A 39 4.98 12.15 26.14
CA HIS A 39 3.73 11.65 25.53
C HIS A 39 2.48 11.90 26.38
N GLN A 40 2.56 12.85 27.31
CA GLN A 40 1.39 13.24 28.11
C GLN A 40 0.55 14.23 27.30
N LEU A 41 -0.77 14.29 27.52
CA LEU A 41 -1.58 15.38 26.97
C LEU A 41 -1.60 16.51 28.00
N GLU A 42 -1.10 17.68 27.63
CA GLU A 42 -1.09 18.85 28.49
C GLU A 42 -2.08 19.90 28.00
N LEU A 43 -2.94 20.42 28.88
CA LEU A 43 -3.82 21.55 28.58
C LEU A 43 -3.82 22.56 29.73
N ILE A 44 -3.93 23.85 29.40
CA ILE A 44 -3.91 24.95 30.36
C ILE A 44 -5.30 25.57 30.42
N LEU A 45 -5.85 25.70 31.62
CA LEU A 45 -7.08 26.44 31.88
C LEU A 45 -6.71 27.82 32.43
N HIS A 46 -7.11 28.88 31.72
CA HIS A 46 -6.95 30.26 32.19
C HIS A 46 -8.16 30.65 33.06
N LEU A 47 -7.90 31.19 34.25
CA LEU A 47 -8.95 31.62 35.20
C LEU A 47 -9.04 33.15 35.26
N GLY A 48 -10.27 33.69 35.35
CA GLY A 48 -10.47 35.13 35.57
C GLY A 48 -10.15 35.58 37.00
N GLU A 49 -9.77 36.86 37.18
CA GLU A 49 -9.25 37.48 38.43
C GLU A 49 -10.08 37.23 39.69
N TYR A 50 -11.40 37.08 39.59
CA TYR A 50 -12.31 36.85 40.73
C TYR A 50 -12.65 35.36 40.99
N SER A 51 -12.04 34.44 40.24
CA SER A 51 -12.28 32.99 40.32
C SER A 51 -11.41 32.31 41.39
N LEU A 52 -10.39 32.99 41.89
CA LEU A 52 -9.43 32.45 42.86
C LEU A 52 -10.03 32.12 44.24
N ILE A 53 -11.21 32.68 44.57
CA ILE A 53 -11.83 32.60 45.90
C ILE A 53 -12.69 31.32 46.06
N TRP A 54 -13.10 30.65 44.97
CA TRP A 54 -14.07 29.53 45.02
C TRP A 54 -13.49 28.14 44.69
N ILE A 55 -12.19 28.01 44.43
CA ILE A 55 -11.53 26.72 44.14
C ILE A 55 -10.78 26.24 45.39
N LEU A 56 -11.54 25.91 46.44
CA LEU A 56 -11.03 25.32 47.70
C LEU A 56 -11.47 23.85 47.89
N GLY A 57 -12.11 23.25 46.89
CA GLY A 57 -12.63 21.88 46.98
C GLY A 57 -12.11 20.96 45.88
N ASP A 58 -11.70 19.75 46.27
CA ASP A 58 -11.25 18.63 45.44
C ASP A 58 -12.37 18.00 44.57
N HIS A 59 -13.37 18.78 44.16
CA HIS A 59 -14.66 18.30 43.65
C HIS A 59 -14.87 18.46 42.13
N ASN A 60 -13.89 19.00 41.39
CA ASN A 60 -13.98 19.17 39.93
C ASN A 60 -14.12 17.81 39.22
N LYS A 61 -15.02 17.75 38.23
CA LYS A 61 -15.26 16.57 37.39
C LYS A 61 -14.89 16.89 35.95
N TYR A 62 -14.23 15.94 35.31
CA TYR A 62 -13.93 16.01 33.90
C TYR A 62 -14.67 14.86 33.21
N VAL A 63 -15.21 15.12 32.03
CA VAL A 63 -15.96 14.12 31.26
C VAL A 63 -15.52 14.21 29.81
N PHE A 64 -15.18 13.06 29.22
CA PHE A 64 -15.05 12.92 27.79
C PHE A 64 -16.28 12.24 27.20
N SER A 65 -16.59 12.56 25.96
CA SER A 65 -17.39 11.70 25.12
C SER A 65 -16.62 11.35 23.85
N SER A 66 -16.65 10.07 23.44
CA SER A 66 -16.34 9.72 22.06
C SER A 66 -17.62 9.89 21.25
N LYS A 67 -17.63 10.87 20.34
CA LYS A 67 -18.79 11.25 19.51
C LYS A 67 -20.13 11.42 20.26
N ASP A 68 -20.12 11.85 21.52
CA ASP A 68 -21.32 12.01 22.36
C ASP A 68 -22.12 10.72 22.64
N GLU A 69 -21.66 9.57 22.15
CA GLU A 69 -22.29 8.27 22.35
C GLU A 69 -21.67 7.50 23.52
N VAL A 70 -20.36 7.62 23.75
CA VAL A 70 -19.65 6.92 24.84
C VAL A 70 -19.06 7.92 25.83
N VAL A 71 -19.63 8.00 27.03
CA VAL A 71 -19.21 8.92 28.09
C VAL A 71 -18.16 8.28 29.00
N ILE A 72 -16.98 8.91 29.13
CA ILE A 72 -15.88 8.49 29.99
C ILE A 72 -15.68 9.52 31.09
N LYS A 73 -15.74 9.08 32.35
CA LYS A 73 -15.46 9.93 33.52
C LYS A 73 -13.99 9.79 33.89
N LEU A 74 -13.27 10.92 34.02
CA LEU A 74 -11.89 10.88 34.49
C LEU A 74 -11.82 10.76 36.00
N GLN A 75 -10.76 10.14 36.48
CA GLN A 75 -10.42 10.07 37.90
C GLN A 75 -9.26 11.03 38.22
N LYS A 76 -9.34 11.70 39.37
CA LYS A 76 -8.25 12.56 39.88
C LYS A 76 -7.16 11.67 40.48
N GLY A 77 -5.93 11.82 39.98
CA GLY A 77 -4.82 10.98 40.41
C GLY A 77 -4.90 9.56 39.84
N ARG A 78 -3.83 8.78 40.04
CA ARG A 78 -3.67 7.48 39.40
C ARG A 78 -4.65 6.44 39.97
N GLY A 79 -5.60 6.01 39.14
CA GLY A 79 -6.44 4.83 39.37
C GLY A 79 -5.78 3.53 38.90
N ALA A 80 -6.58 2.47 38.74
CA ALA A 80 -6.14 1.24 38.07
C ALA A 80 -5.69 1.53 36.62
N GLY A 81 -4.73 0.76 36.09
CA GLY A 81 -4.03 1.05 34.83
C GLY A 81 -4.89 1.02 33.56
N ASP A 82 -6.17 0.69 33.68
CA ASP A 82 -7.18 0.56 32.62
C ASP A 82 -8.08 1.80 32.48
N LYS A 83 -7.85 2.86 33.25
CA LYS A 83 -8.75 4.03 33.30
C LYS A 83 -8.08 5.32 32.89
N TRP A 84 -8.88 6.22 32.31
CA TRP A 84 -8.51 7.61 32.11
C TRP A 84 -8.37 8.35 33.44
N TRP A 85 -7.29 9.10 33.58
CA TRP A 85 -7.03 9.89 34.78
C TRP A 85 -6.27 11.18 34.44
N PHE A 86 -6.29 12.15 35.35
CA PHE A 86 -5.58 13.40 35.18
C PHE A 86 -4.81 13.81 36.44
N ASN A 87 -3.75 14.57 36.23
CA ASN A 87 -3.10 15.38 37.25
C ASN A 87 -3.48 16.84 37.05
N GLN A 88 -3.56 17.59 38.15
CA GLN A 88 -3.75 19.04 38.13
C GLN A 88 -2.62 19.71 38.89
N GLN A 89 -2.04 20.75 38.29
CA GLN A 89 -1.02 21.60 38.91
C GLN A 89 -1.46 23.06 38.75
N ARG A 90 -1.35 23.83 39.82
CA ARG A 90 -1.73 25.25 39.81
C ARG A 90 -0.52 26.11 39.51
N ALA A 91 -0.67 27.09 38.63
CA ALA A 91 0.35 28.06 38.30
C ALA A 91 -0.28 29.46 38.22
N GLN A 92 -0.21 30.23 39.31
CA GLN A 92 -0.81 31.59 39.39
C GLN A 92 -2.30 31.59 38.99
N ASP A 93 -2.63 32.24 37.87
CA ASP A 93 -3.98 32.37 37.32
C ASP A 93 -4.38 31.18 36.42
N ASP A 94 -3.49 30.20 36.27
CA ASP A 94 -3.66 29.06 35.40
C ASP A 94 -3.74 27.73 36.16
N ILE A 95 -4.45 26.76 35.58
CA ILE A 95 -4.41 25.35 35.97
C ILE A 95 -3.85 24.55 34.81
N LEU A 96 -2.67 23.93 35.02
CA LEU A 96 -2.15 22.92 34.12
C LEU A 96 -2.82 21.58 34.43
N LEU A 97 -3.51 21.03 33.44
CA LEU A 97 -4.06 19.69 33.47
C LEU A 97 -3.24 18.78 32.58
N THR A 98 -2.80 17.67 33.16
CA THR A 98 -2.10 16.61 32.45
C THR A 98 -3.00 15.40 32.38
N LEU A 99 -3.44 15.05 31.19
CA LEU A 99 -4.32 13.93 30.93
C LEU A 99 -3.53 12.68 30.54
N HIS A 100 -3.99 11.55 31.06
CA HIS A 100 -3.47 10.23 30.75
C HIS A 100 -4.62 9.33 30.28
N SER A 101 -4.49 8.81 29.05
CA SER A 101 -5.35 7.74 28.57
C SER A 101 -4.89 6.39 29.13
N PRO A 102 -5.67 5.31 28.93
CA PRO A 102 -5.14 3.96 28.94
C PRO A 102 -4.55 3.60 27.55
N ALA A 103 -3.75 2.54 27.49
CA ALA A 103 -3.12 2.07 26.25
C ALA A 103 -4.08 1.28 25.34
N ASP A 104 -5.25 0.88 25.85
CA ASP A 104 -6.36 0.28 25.11
C ASP A 104 -7.53 1.27 24.95
N ALA A 105 -7.26 2.58 25.01
CA ALA A 105 -8.26 3.59 24.72
C ALA A 105 -8.79 3.44 23.28
N ILE A 106 -10.09 3.72 23.12
CA ILE A 106 -10.76 3.79 21.81
C ILE A 106 -10.09 4.86 20.96
N ILE A 107 -9.78 4.57 19.69
CA ILE A 107 -9.31 5.60 18.76
C ILE A 107 -10.50 6.36 18.17
N GLY A 108 -10.34 7.65 17.87
CA GLY A 108 -11.43 8.47 17.36
C GLY A 108 -11.38 9.93 17.78
N GLN A 109 -12.41 10.65 17.39
CA GLN A 109 -12.67 12.01 17.85
C GLN A 109 -13.32 11.98 19.24
N TYR A 110 -12.76 12.79 20.14
CA TYR A 110 -13.24 13.01 21.48
C TYR A 110 -13.71 14.45 21.66
N HIS A 111 -14.82 14.63 22.37
CA HIS A 111 -15.23 15.91 22.92
C HIS A 111 -14.91 15.93 24.42
N LEU A 112 -14.21 16.97 24.86
CA LEU A 112 -13.85 17.20 26.25
C LEU A 112 -14.75 18.27 26.84
N ALA A 113 -15.39 17.93 27.95
CA ALA A 113 -16.10 18.86 28.81
C ALA A 113 -15.38 19.00 30.16
N VAL A 114 -15.03 20.24 30.49
CA VAL A 114 -14.48 20.60 31.80
C VAL A 114 -15.63 21.14 32.66
N LEU A 115 -15.93 20.47 33.78
CA LEU A 115 -16.98 20.88 34.70
C LEU A 115 -16.37 21.40 36.00
N MET A 116 -16.58 22.69 36.27
CA MET A 116 -16.31 23.27 37.57
C MET A 116 -17.52 22.98 38.47
N MET A 117 -17.27 22.32 39.59
CA MET A 117 -18.33 21.86 40.49
C MET A 117 -18.30 22.66 41.78
N SER A 118 -19.47 22.97 42.32
CA SER A 118 -19.61 23.48 43.68
C SER A 118 -19.36 22.36 44.70
N PRO A 119 -19.04 22.69 45.97
CA PRO A 119 -18.83 21.68 47.01
C PRO A 119 -20.03 20.74 47.25
N ASP A 120 -21.25 21.21 47.00
CA ASP A 120 -22.50 20.47 47.08
C ASP A 120 -22.83 19.67 45.79
N GLY A 121 -21.95 19.71 44.79
CA GLY A 121 -22.03 18.84 43.61
C GLY A 121 -22.88 19.39 42.45
N HIS A 122 -23.22 20.68 42.46
CA HIS A 122 -23.84 21.37 41.31
C HIS A 122 -22.79 21.86 40.32
N ILE A 123 -23.13 21.89 39.03
CA ILE A 123 -22.24 22.44 38.00
C ILE A 123 -22.27 23.96 38.13
N LEU A 124 -21.13 24.57 38.47
CA LEU A 124 -20.96 26.02 38.49
C LEU A 124 -20.65 26.58 37.11
N GLU A 125 -19.85 25.84 36.34
CA GLU A 125 -19.39 26.27 35.02
C GLU A 125 -19.02 25.05 34.17
N LYS A 126 -19.24 25.16 32.86
CA LYS A 126 -18.94 24.11 31.88
C LYS A 126 -18.22 24.74 30.68
N ALA A 127 -17.02 24.26 30.37
CA ALA A 127 -16.37 24.50 29.09
C ALA A 127 -16.53 23.24 28.22
N ASP A 128 -17.23 23.34 27.09
CA ASP A 128 -17.76 22.18 26.35
C ASP A 128 -17.52 22.19 24.84
N LYS A 129 -16.54 22.97 24.36
CA LYS A 129 -16.20 23.06 22.92
C LYS A 129 -14.79 22.56 22.59
N LEU A 130 -14.22 21.69 23.44
CA LEU A 130 -12.88 21.17 23.21
C LEU A 130 -12.98 19.83 22.49
N SER A 131 -12.26 19.64 21.40
CA SER A 131 -12.19 18.37 20.70
C SER A 131 -10.75 17.99 20.39
N PHE A 132 -10.46 16.70 20.44
CA PHE A 132 -9.17 16.16 20.01
C PHE A 132 -9.34 14.79 19.36
N HIS A 133 -8.34 14.36 18.61
CA HIS A 133 -8.30 13.01 18.05
C HIS A 133 -7.31 12.15 18.82
N LEU A 134 -7.68 10.90 19.08
CA LEU A 134 -6.83 9.89 19.69
C LEU A 134 -6.52 8.79 18.68
N LEU A 135 -5.23 8.50 18.49
CA LEU A 135 -4.73 7.47 17.58
C LEU A 135 -4.05 6.31 18.35
N PHE A 136 -3.76 5.21 17.66
CA PHE A 136 -2.89 4.14 18.14
C PHE A 136 -1.47 4.65 18.44
N ASN A 137 -0.76 4.01 19.37
CA ASN A 137 0.58 4.42 19.77
C ASN A 137 1.61 3.29 19.71
N PRO A 138 2.28 3.12 18.57
CA PRO A 138 3.26 2.06 18.41
C PRO A 138 4.59 2.36 19.13
N TRP A 139 4.75 3.52 19.78
CA TRP A 139 5.85 3.82 20.69
C TRP A 139 5.57 3.48 22.15
N CYS A 140 4.31 3.19 22.51
CA CYS A 140 3.93 2.84 23.87
C CYS A 140 4.05 1.33 24.06
N LYS A 141 4.92 0.88 24.98
CA LYS A 141 5.14 -0.55 25.29
C LYS A 141 3.90 -1.32 25.71
N ASP A 142 2.93 -0.62 26.27
CA ASP A 142 1.69 -1.21 26.78
C ASP A 142 0.58 -1.21 25.70
N ASP A 143 0.79 -0.58 24.54
CA ASP A 143 -0.12 -0.63 23.39
C ASP A 143 0.12 -1.91 22.58
N VAL A 144 -0.97 -2.54 22.12
CA VAL A 144 -0.94 -3.75 21.30
C VAL A 144 -0.15 -3.57 20.00
N VAL A 145 -0.09 -2.35 19.46
CA VAL A 145 0.67 -2.05 18.23
C VAL A 145 2.14 -1.66 18.48
N TYR A 146 2.66 -1.87 19.70
CA TYR A 146 4.02 -1.50 20.06
C TYR A 146 5.07 -2.13 19.13
N LEU A 147 6.02 -1.32 18.68
CA LEU A 147 7.17 -1.74 17.89
C LEU A 147 8.47 -1.21 18.53
N PRO A 148 9.36 -2.08 19.05
CA PRO A 148 10.55 -1.65 19.78
C PRO A 148 11.72 -1.17 18.90
N ASP A 149 11.44 -0.59 17.73
CA ASP A 149 12.47 -0.11 16.79
C ASP A 149 12.02 1.19 16.11
N GLU A 150 12.72 2.28 16.41
CA GLU A 150 12.43 3.61 15.87
C GLU A 150 12.64 3.68 14.35
N SER A 151 13.54 2.88 13.77
CA SER A 151 13.75 2.84 12.31
C SER A 151 12.56 2.20 11.61
N LEU A 152 12.04 1.11 12.18
CA LEU A 152 10.82 0.47 11.68
C LEU A 152 9.60 1.39 11.82
N LEU A 153 9.48 2.11 12.94
CA LEU A 153 8.40 3.09 13.13
C LEU A 153 8.50 4.26 12.15
N GLN A 154 9.72 4.71 11.86
CA GLN A 154 9.93 5.75 10.87
C GLN A 154 9.49 5.31 9.47
N GLU A 155 9.72 4.04 9.09
CA GLU A 155 9.30 3.51 7.79
C GLU A 155 7.81 3.13 7.74
N TYR A 156 7.29 2.43 8.75
CA TYR A 156 5.94 1.84 8.71
C TYR A 156 4.83 2.78 9.16
N VAL A 157 5.16 3.89 9.83
CA VAL A 157 4.19 4.85 10.36
C VAL A 157 4.44 6.25 9.80
N MET A 158 5.69 6.72 9.88
CA MET A 158 5.99 8.13 9.59
C MET A 158 6.38 8.41 8.14
N ASN A 159 6.70 7.40 7.34
CA ASN A 159 7.06 7.57 5.93
C ASN A 159 5.79 7.64 5.07
N GLU A 160 5.64 8.72 4.30
CA GLU A 160 4.49 8.95 3.42
C GLU A 160 4.75 8.49 1.97
N ASP A 161 5.99 8.09 1.68
CA ASP A 161 6.47 7.69 0.36
C ASP A 161 6.80 6.19 0.35
N GLY A 162 6.01 5.43 -0.42
CA GLY A 162 6.11 3.98 -0.57
C GLY A 162 6.63 3.52 -1.92
N ILE A 163 6.90 2.21 -2.00
CA ILE A 163 7.23 1.51 -3.24
C ILE A 163 6.42 0.22 -3.30
N ILE A 164 5.72 0.03 -4.42
CA ILE A 164 4.97 -1.19 -4.70
C ILE A 164 5.74 -1.99 -5.73
N PHE A 165 6.05 -3.25 -5.43
CA PHE A 165 6.73 -4.16 -6.35
C PHE A 165 5.72 -4.89 -7.24
N MET A 166 5.98 -4.91 -8.54
CA MET A 166 5.13 -5.55 -9.54
C MET A 166 5.98 -6.28 -10.59
N GLY A 167 5.37 -6.64 -11.72
CA GLY A 167 6.03 -7.39 -12.80
C GLY A 167 5.95 -8.90 -12.57
N THR A 168 7.05 -9.59 -12.83
CA THR A 168 7.17 -11.04 -12.61
C THR A 168 8.26 -11.33 -11.59
N TRP A 169 8.24 -12.52 -10.98
CA TRP A 169 9.22 -12.89 -9.95
C TRP A 169 10.67 -12.85 -10.45
N ASP A 170 10.92 -13.07 -11.74
CA ASP A 170 12.23 -13.02 -12.40
C ASP A 170 12.57 -11.67 -13.05
N ASN A 171 11.60 -10.76 -13.15
CA ASN A 171 11.76 -9.40 -13.65
C ASN A 171 10.87 -8.44 -12.84
N ILE A 172 11.27 -8.23 -11.58
CA ILE A 172 10.55 -7.38 -10.64
C ILE A 172 10.81 -5.91 -11.02
N ASN A 173 9.73 -5.16 -11.20
CA ASN A 173 9.77 -3.72 -11.30
C ASN A 173 9.12 -3.10 -10.07
N SER A 174 9.15 -1.78 -9.97
CA SER A 174 8.52 -1.06 -8.88
C SER A 174 7.88 0.22 -9.36
N ILE A 175 6.81 0.61 -8.67
CA ILE A 175 6.15 1.90 -8.83
C ILE A 175 6.25 2.67 -7.50
N PRO A 176 6.59 3.97 -7.54
CA PRO A 176 6.50 4.81 -6.35
C PRO A 176 5.02 5.04 -6.01
N TRP A 177 4.71 5.21 -4.72
CA TRP A 177 3.37 5.52 -4.27
C TRP A 177 3.38 6.59 -3.18
N ASN A 178 2.57 7.63 -3.34
CA ASN A 178 2.35 8.64 -2.32
C ASN A 178 1.21 8.18 -1.38
N TYR A 179 1.56 7.62 -0.22
CA TYR A 179 0.56 7.29 0.79
C TYR A 179 -0.10 8.55 1.33
N GLY A 180 0.70 9.58 1.64
CA GLY A 180 0.24 10.91 2.04
C GLY A 180 -0.69 10.92 3.25
N GLN A 181 -0.48 10.02 4.23
CA GLN A 181 -1.35 9.86 5.40
C GLN A 181 -1.43 11.12 6.29
N PHE A 182 -0.48 12.06 6.15
CA PHE A 182 -0.47 13.32 6.87
C PHE A 182 -0.82 14.53 5.99
N GLU A 183 -1.26 14.32 4.75
CA GLU A 183 -1.84 15.40 3.95
C GLU A 183 -3.18 15.86 4.55
N ASP A 184 -3.55 17.11 4.24
CA ASP A 184 -4.71 17.77 4.84
C ASP A 184 -5.98 16.92 4.72
N TYR A 185 -6.67 16.77 5.86
CA TYR A 185 -7.93 16.03 6.03
C TYR A 185 -7.87 14.51 5.77
N VAL A 186 -6.71 13.91 5.48
CA VAL A 186 -6.62 12.45 5.27
C VAL A 186 -7.00 11.67 6.53
N MET A 187 -6.56 12.13 7.70
CA MET A 187 -6.97 11.54 8.99
C MET A 187 -8.48 11.57 9.19
N ASP A 188 -9.14 12.68 8.86
CA ASP A 188 -10.59 12.84 8.96
C ASP A 188 -11.32 11.86 8.03
N MET A 189 -10.84 11.73 6.78
CA MET A 189 -11.37 10.77 5.81
C MET A 189 -11.18 9.32 6.28
N CYS A 190 -10.07 8.99 6.94
CA CYS A 190 -9.86 7.67 7.54
C CYS A 190 -10.89 7.35 8.62
N PHE A 191 -11.27 8.32 9.47
CA PHE A 191 -12.36 8.12 10.43
C PHE A 191 -13.73 8.06 9.75
N GLU A 192 -13.96 8.85 8.71
CA GLU A 192 -15.18 8.79 7.89
C GLU A 192 -15.37 7.39 7.24
N VAL A 193 -14.28 6.74 6.83
CA VAL A 193 -14.30 5.35 6.34
C VAL A 193 -14.80 4.38 7.42
N LEU A 194 -14.32 4.51 8.65
CA LEU A 194 -14.80 3.68 9.77
C LEU A 194 -16.28 3.92 10.06
N ASP A 195 -16.70 5.18 10.00
CA ASP A 195 -18.09 5.60 10.26
C ASP A 195 -19.09 5.14 9.19
N ASN A 196 -18.62 4.95 7.95
CA ASN A 196 -19.43 4.43 6.85
C ASN A 196 -19.37 2.89 6.74
N SER A 197 -18.72 2.22 7.68
CA SER A 197 -18.69 0.76 7.73
C SER A 197 -20.06 0.16 8.05
N LYS A 198 -20.26 -1.09 7.62
CA LYS A 198 -21.48 -1.86 7.93
C LYS A 198 -21.78 -1.91 9.43
N ASP A 199 -20.75 -2.12 10.25
CA ASP A 199 -20.91 -2.25 11.70
C ASP A 199 -21.30 -0.92 12.34
N ALA A 200 -20.64 0.18 11.96
CA ALA A 200 -20.98 1.53 12.41
C ALA A 200 -22.41 1.93 12.01
N LEU A 201 -22.82 1.65 10.76
CA LEU A 201 -24.18 1.94 10.29
C LEU A 201 -25.25 1.08 10.97
N LYS A 202 -24.89 -0.12 11.43
CA LYS A 202 -25.79 -1.02 12.13
C LYS A 202 -25.96 -0.64 13.60
N ASN A 203 -24.86 -0.34 14.28
CA ASN A 203 -24.85 0.11 15.67
C ASN A 203 -23.55 0.86 15.98
N SER A 204 -23.60 2.19 15.92
CA SER A 204 -22.46 3.09 16.12
C SER A 204 -21.82 2.93 17.49
N GLU A 205 -22.62 2.80 18.56
CA GLU A 205 -22.09 2.66 19.92
C GLU A 205 -21.27 1.38 20.11
N VAL A 206 -21.74 0.26 19.53
CA VAL A 206 -21.04 -1.05 19.60
C VAL A 206 -19.78 -1.07 18.74
N ASP A 207 -19.82 -0.41 17.58
CA ASP A 207 -18.66 -0.21 16.71
C ASP A 207 -17.57 0.62 17.40
N ILE A 208 -17.93 1.81 17.92
CA ILE A 208 -17.00 2.73 18.60
C ILE A 208 -16.31 2.03 19.78
N LYS A 209 -17.04 1.24 20.58
CA LYS A 209 -16.46 0.48 21.70
C LYS A 209 -15.40 -0.55 21.29
N GLN A 210 -15.44 -1.04 20.04
CA GLN A 210 -14.49 -2.00 19.50
C GLN A 210 -13.31 -1.34 18.77
N ARG A 211 -13.38 -0.03 18.48
CA ARG A 211 -12.28 0.73 17.87
C ARG A 211 -11.06 0.90 18.80
N ASN A 212 -11.02 0.25 19.96
CA ASN A 212 -9.78 0.10 20.73
C ASN A 212 -8.89 -1.06 20.25
N ASP A 213 -9.45 -2.02 19.51
CA ASP A 213 -8.74 -3.22 19.06
C ASP A 213 -8.19 -3.03 17.64
N PRO A 214 -6.86 -3.02 17.42
CA PRO A 214 -6.28 -2.90 16.08
C PRO A 214 -6.69 -4.05 15.15
N VAL A 215 -7.02 -5.24 15.67
CA VAL A 215 -7.52 -6.36 14.88
C VAL A 215 -8.90 -6.04 14.30
N TYR A 216 -9.80 -5.47 15.11
CA TYR A 216 -11.12 -5.04 14.68
C TYR A 216 -11.03 -3.95 13.61
N VAL A 217 -10.26 -2.89 13.89
CA VAL A 217 -10.11 -1.75 12.97
C VAL A 217 -9.48 -2.18 11.64
N SER A 218 -8.47 -3.07 11.66
CA SER A 218 -7.88 -3.65 10.44
C SER A 218 -8.93 -4.37 9.59
N ARG A 219 -9.78 -5.19 10.21
CA ARG A 219 -10.86 -5.91 9.50
C ARG A 219 -11.90 -4.97 8.91
N MET A 220 -12.27 -3.89 9.62
CA MET A 220 -13.19 -2.90 9.08
C MET A 220 -12.62 -2.21 7.84
N VAL A 221 -11.39 -1.73 7.93
CA VAL A 221 -10.77 -0.97 6.84
C VAL A 221 -10.63 -1.84 5.59
N THR A 222 -10.16 -3.07 5.76
CA THR A 222 -9.98 -4.01 4.65
C THR A 222 -11.29 -4.37 3.98
N ALA A 223 -12.38 -4.50 4.75
CA ALA A 223 -13.72 -4.65 4.21
C ALA A 223 -14.21 -3.38 3.48
N MET A 224 -13.83 -2.19 3.94
CA MET A 224 -14.24 -0.91 3.35
C MET A 224 -13.44 -0.50 2.12
N VAL A 225 -12.22 -0.99 1.91
CA VAL A 225 -11.40 -0.58 0.76
C VAL A 225 -12.04 -0.98 -0.58
N ASN A 226 -12.72 -2.13 -0.65
CA ASN A 226 -13.38 -2.60 -1.87
C ASN A 226 -14.91 -2.44 -1.75
N SER A 227 -15.52 -1.73 -2.70
CA SER A 227 -16.95 -1.40 -2.71
C SER A 227 -17.87 -2.48 -3.26
N ASN A 228 -17.37 -3.65 -3.68
CA ASN A 228 -18.21 -4.70 -4.24
C ASN A 228 -19.21 -5.24 -3.20
N GLY A 229 -20.39 -4.61 -3.15
CA GLY A 229 -21.52 -4.94 -2.26
C GLY A 229 -21.95 -3.83 -1.29
N ASP A 230 -21.11 -2.80 -1.05
CA ASP A 230 -21.23 -1.85 0.08
C ASP A 230 -20.84 -0.40 -0.25
N ARG A 231 -20.83 0.50 0.74
CA ARG A 231 -20.30 1.89 0.69
C ARG A 231 -18.76 1.97 0.71
N GLY A 232 -18.07 1.01 0.09
CA GLY A 232 -16.61 0.95 0.11
C GLY A 232 -15.94 2.08 -0.70
N LEU A 233 -14.63 2.23 -0.50
CA LEU A 233 -13.79 3.29 -1.08
C LEU A 233 -13.68 3.21 -2.59
N LEU A 234 -13.38 2.02 -3.13
CA LEU A 234 -13.04 1.84 -4.55
C LEU A 234 -13.88 0.74 -5.19
N THR A 235 -14.36 0.99 -6.42
CA THR A 235 -14.93 -0.05 -7.27
C THR A 235 -13.81 -0.81 -7.98
N GLY A 236 -13.77 -2.13 -7.78
CA GLY A 236 -12.81 -3.01 -8.45
C GLY A 236 -13.17 -3.26 -9.91
N ARG A 237 -12.19 -3.15 -10.81
CA ARG A 237 -12.36 -3.47 -12.23
C ARG A 237 -11.09 -4.05 -12.83
N TRP A 238 -11.22 -5.22 -13.46
CA TRP A 238 -10.12 -5.96 -14.11
C TRP A 238 -10.30 -6.12 -15.63
N ASP A 239 -11.37 -5.54 -16.18
CA ASP A 239 -11.62 -5.39 -17.60
C ASP A 239 -11.45 -3.93 -18.05
N GLU A 240 -10.86 -3.73 -19.22
CA GLU A 240 -10.12 -2.50 -19.52
C GLU A 240 -10.97 -1.31 -19.97
N SER A 241 -12.30 -1.42 -19.95
CA SER A 241 -13.15 -0.27 -20.21
C SER A 241 -13.26 0.59 -18.95
N TYR A 242 -12.33 1.54 -18.76
CA TYR A 242 -12.37 2.52 -17.67
C TYR A 242 -12.98 3.86 -18.11
N THR A 243 -13.85 3.86 -19.11
CA THR A 243 -14.35 5.09 -19.75
C THR A 243 -15.13 6.01 -18.82
N ASP A 244 -15.70 5.48 -17.75
CA ASP A 244 -16.47 6.21 -16.73
C ASP A 244 -15.73 6.38 -15.39
N GLY A 245 -14.40 6.23 -15.38
CA GLY A 245 -13.57 6.39 -14.20
C GLY A 245 -12.08 6.58 -14.49
N VAL A 246 -11.27 6.50 -13.45
CA VAL A 246 -9.81 6.53 -13.55
C VAL A 246 -9.30 5.09 -13.65
N ALA A 247 -8.43 4.82 -14.62
CA ALA A 247 -7.83 3.49 -14.76
C ALA A 247 -6.88 3.20 -13.58
N PRO A 248 -6.89 1.98 -13.00
CA PRO A 248 -6.14 1.66 -11.77
C PRO A 248 -4.64 1.97 -11.80
N TYR A 249 -4.01 1.85 -12.96
CA TYR A 249 -2.58 2.16 -13.14
C TYR A 249 -2.26 3.66 -13.07
N ARG A 250 -3.22 4.55 -13.35
CA ARG A 250 -2.98 6.00 -13.35
C ARG A 250 -2.76 6.59 -11.95
N TRP A 251 -3.24 5.91 -10.91
CA TRP A 251 -3.06 6.38 -9.54
C TRP A 251 -1.58 6.40 -9.14
N ASN A 252 -1.13 7.52 -8.61
CA ASN A 252 0.22 7.70 -8.05
C ASN A 252 0.21 7.74 -6.52
N GLY A 253 -0.97 7.78 -5.90
CA GLY A 253 -1.13 8.00 -4.48
C GLY A 253 -2.56 7.78 -4.00
N SER A 254 -2.71 7.64 -2.69
CA SER A 254 -3.99 7.35 -2.05
C SER A 254 -4.83 8.60 -1.78
N VAL A 255 -4.18 9.75 -1.63
CA VAL A 255 -4.83 11.02 -1.23
C VAL A 255 -5.93 11.44 -2.20
N PRO A 256 -5.73 11.45 -3.53
CA PRO A 256 -6.79 11.80 -4.46
C PRO A 256 -7.99 10.84 -4.41
N ILE A 257 -7.77 9.57 -4.10
CA ILE A 257 -8.82 8.56 -3.98
C ILE A 257 -9.69 8.86 -2.76
N LEU A 258 -9.08 9.07 -1.59
CA LEU A 258 -9.81 9.39 -0.36
C LEU A 258 -10.61 10.70 -0.51
N GLN A 259 -9.99 11.73 -1.09
CA GLN A 259 -10.64 13.01 -1.35
C GLN A 259 -11.84 12.87 -2.29
N GLN A 260 -11.70 12.13 -3.39
CA GLN A 260 -12.80 11.90 -4.33
C GLN A 260 -13.95 11.13 -3.68
N TRP A 261 -13.65 10.13 -2.85
CA TRP A 261 -14.65 9.36 -2.14
C TRP A 261 -15.44 10.21 -1.14
N SER A 262 -14.73 10.97 -0.29
CA SER A 262 -15.34 11.83 0.73
C SER A 262 -16.16 12.96 0.10
N ASN A 263 -15.59 13.68 -0.88
CA ASN A 263 -16.29 14.77 -1.59
C ASN A 263 -17.53 14.29 -2.36
N ALA A 264 -17.57 13.02 -2.77
CA ALA A 264 -18.72 12.41 -3.43
C ALA A 264 -19.78 11.87 -2.44
N GLY A 265 -19.64 12.14 -1.14
CA GLY A 265 -20.57 11.68 -0.10
C GLY A 265 -20.46 10.17 0.15
N ALA A 266 -19.24 9.68 0.35
CA ALA A 266 -18.92 8.27 0.54
C ALA A 266 -19.33 7.35 -0.64
N ARG A 267 -19.26 7.89 -1.87
CA ARG A 267 -19.50 7.12 -3.09
C ARG A 267 -18.20 6.51 -3.61
N ALA A 268 -18.24 5.21 -3.90
CA ALA A 268 -17.08 4.47 -4.40
C ALA A 268 -16.42 5.15 -5.61
N VAL A 269 -15.09 5.28 -5.54
CA VAL A 269 -14.23 5.83 -6.58
C VAL A 269 -13.94 4.74 -7.62
N LYS A 270 -14.04 5.11 -8.88
CA LYS A 270 -13.77 4.24 -10.01
C LYS A 270 -12.39 4.57 -10.57
N TYR A 271 -11.44 3.65 -10.70
CA TYR A 271 -11.43 2.22 -10.36
C TYR A 271 -10.16 1.84 -9.60
N GLY A 272 -10.17 0.68 -8.94
CA GLY A 272 -9.01 0.10 -8.27
C GLY A 272 -8.73 -1.35 -8.70
N GLN A 273 -7.48 -1.76 -8.53
CA GLN A 273 -7.02 -3.15 -8.60
C GLN A 273 -6.23 -3.48 -7.32
N CYS A 274 -5.72 -4.70 -7.17
CA CYS A 274 -5.22 -5.20 -5.88
C CYS A 274 -4.14 -4.32 -5.23
N TRP A 275 -3.21 -3.75 -5.99
CA TRP A 275 -2.17 -2.87 -5.43
C TRP A 275 -2.73 -1.52 -4.98
N VAL A 276 -3.72 -0.97 -5.69
CA VAL A 276 -4.41 0.27 -5.31
C VAL A 276 -5.16 0.05 -4.00
N PHE A 277 -5.86 -1.07 -3.85
CA PHE A 277 -6.52 -1.42 -2.59
C PHE A 277 -5.53 -1.53 -1.44
N ALA A 278 -4.43 -2.28 -1.64
CA ALA A 278 -3.40 -2.43 -0.63
C ALA A 278 -2.80 -1.07 -0.21
N ALA A 279 -2.50 -0.21 -1.18
CA ALA A 279 -1.88 1.08 -0.91
C ALA A 279 -2.81 2.06 -0.19
N VAL A 280 -4.10 2.08 -0.54
CA VAL A 280 -5.12 2.87 0.20
C VAL A 280 -5.33 2.33 1.61
N ALA A 281 -5.32 1.00 1.80
CA ALA A 281 -5.36 0.41 3.15
C ALA A 281 -4.16 0.84 4.00
N CYS A 282 -2.95 0.82 3.42
CA CYS A 282 -1.73 1.27 4.08
C CYS A 282 -1.76 2.76 4.47
N THR A 283 -2.34 3.63 3.65
CA THR A 283 -2.49 5.07 3.98
C THR A 283 -3.30 5.29 5.25
N GLY A 284 -4.28 4.45 5.55
CA GLY A 284 -5.00 4.52 6.82
C GLY A 284 -4.21 4.03 8.03
N GLU A 285 -2.96 3.57 7.87
CA GLU A 285 -2.20 2.79 8.86
C GLU A 285 -2.83 1.42 9.18
N PHE A 286 -3.47 0.77 8.19
CA PHE A 286 -4.17 -0.50 8.39
C PHE A 286 -3.68 -1.62 7.46
N CYS A 287 -3.63 -2.85 7.98
CA CYS A 287 -3.18 -4.04 7.25
C CYS A 287 -4.34 -5.01 6.93
N CYS A 288 -4.16 -5.83 5.89
CA CYS A 288 -5.07 -6.91 5.49
C CYS A 288 -5.02 -8.15 6.41
N GLY A 289 -6.16 -8.82 6.55
CA GLY A 289 -6.39 -9.78 7.63
C GLY A 289 -6.74 -9.02 8.92
N PRO A 290 -6.44 -9.55 10.10
CA PRO A 290 -5.09 -10.00 10.29
C PRO A 290 -5.03 -11.53 10.35
N CYS A 291 -4.19 -12.10 9.49
CA CYS A 291 -3.72 -13.46 9.63
C CYS A 291 -2.25 -13.39 10.08
N PRO A 292 -1.87 -14.00 11.21
CA PRO A 292 -0.47 -14.00 11.62
C PRO A 292 0.40 -14.68 10.56
N VAL A 293 1.40 -13.96 10.03
CA VAL A 293 2.36 -14.49 9.04
C VAL A 293 3.07 -15.74 9.57
N THR A 294 3.31 -15.79 10.89
CA THR A 294 3.84 -16.99 11.58
C THR A 294 2.89 -18.18 11.50
N ALA A 295 1.58 -17.98 11.55
CA ALA A 295 0.61 -19.06 11.38
C ALA A 295 0.66 -19.62 9.96
N ILE A 296 0.88 -18.77 8.96
CA ILE A 296 1.08 -19.18 7.56
C ILE A 296 2.36 -20.01 7.42
N LYS A 297 3.48 -19.50 7.92
CA LYS A 297 4.77 -20.21 7.88
C LYS A 297 4.74 -21.58 8.55
N GLU A 298 4.02 -21.69 9.67
CA GLU A 298 3.94 -22.93 10.45
C GLU A 298 2.75 -23.84 10.06
N GLY A 299 1.98 -23.49 9.02
CA GLY A 299 0.81 -24.26 8.58
C GLY A 299 -0.31 -24.36 9.62
N ASN A 300 -0.44 -23.37 10.52
CA ASN A 300 -1.47 -23.30 11.55
C ASN A 300 -2.78 -22.74 10.98
N LEU A 301 -3.46 -23.52 10.15
CA LEU A 301 -4.62 -23.04 9.37
C LEU A 301 -5.91 -22.83 10.18
N GLY A 302 -5.95 -23.26 11.45
CA GLY A 302 -7.10 -23.05 12.34
C GLY A 302 -7.17 -21.65 12.96
N VAL A 303 -6.12 -20.84 12.79
CA VAL A 303 -6.05 -19.48 13.35
C VAL A 303 -6.91 -18.55 12.51
N LYS A 304 -7.73 -17.74 13.18
CA LYS A 304 -8.42 -16.64 12.53
C LYS A 304 -7.43 -15.50 12.25
N TYR A 305 -7.51 -14.81 11.11
CA TYR A 305 -8.54 -14.91 10.06
C TYR A 305 -7.98 -15.49 8.77
N ASP A 306 -8.81 -16.21 8.01
CA ASP A 306 -8.56 -16.63 6.63
C ASP A 306 -7.23 -17.36 6.35
N ALA A 307 -6.62 -17.97 7.38
CA ALA A 307 -5.34 -18.65 7.28
C ALA A 307 -5.27 -19.70 6.14
N PRO A 308 -6.32 -20.52 5.87
CA PRO A 308 -6.27 -21.46 4.75
C PRO A 308 -6.15 -20.79 3.38
N PHE A 309 -6.76 -19.60 3.21
CA PHE A 309 -6.74 -18.85 1.97
C PHE A 309 -5.35 -18.24 1.74
N VAL A 310 -4.84 -17.48 2.72
CA VAL A 310 -3.51 -16.85 2.65
C VAL A 310 -2.40 -17.91 2.51
N PHE A 311 -2.53 -19.07 3.17
CA PHE A 311 -1.58 -20.17 3.01
C PHE A 311 -1.56 -20.70 1.58
N ALA A 312 -2.73 -20.81 0.93
CA ALA A 312 -2.80 -21.26 -0.46
C ALA A 312 -2.18 -20.26 -1.44
N GLU A 313 -2.29 -18.95 -1.19
CA GLU A 313 -1.68 -17.91 -2.04
C GLU A 313 -0.15 -18.04 -2.14
N VAL A 314 0.51 -18.60 -1.12
CA VAL A 314 1.98 -18.72 -1.08
C VAL A 314 2.51 -20.16 -1.20
N ASN A 315 1.66 -21.18 -1.10
CA ASN A 315 2.06 -22.60 -1.10
C ASN A 315 1.29 -23.50 -2.09
N ALA A 316 0.47 -22.95 -2.98
CA ALA A 316 -0.27 -23.79 -3.94
C ALA A 316 0.64 -24.41 -5.02
N ASP A 317 0.39 -25.67 -5.34
CA ASP A 317 0.99 -26.34 -6.50
C ASP A 317 0.14 -26.09 -7.76
N ILE A 318 0.80 -25.88 -8.91
CA ILE A 318 0.15 -25.78 -10.21
C ILE A 318 0.33 -27.10 -10.98
N ILE A 319 -0.77 -27.76 -11.31
CA ILE A 319 -0.74 -29.00 -12.11
C ILE A 319 -1.27 -28.72 -13.51
N TYR A 320 -0.46 -28.98 -14.52
CA TYR A 320 -0.81 -28.83 -15.92
C TYR A 320 -1.31 -30.16 -16.49
N TRP A 321 -2.47 -30.10 -17.12
CA TRP A 321 -3.10 -31.22 -17.81
C TRP A 321 -3.32 -30.85 -19.28
N ILE A 322 -3.03 -31.78 -20.17
CA ILE A 322 -3.61 -31.76 -21.52
C ILE A 322 -4.94 -32.50 -21.44
N VAL A 323 -5.99 -31.87 -21.96
CA VAL A 323 -7.31 -32.47 -22.07
C VAL A 323 -7.54 -32.80 -23.53
N GLN A 324 -7.63 -34.09 -23.84
CA GLN A 324 -7.90 -34.58 -25.18
C GLN A 324 -9.37 -34.34 -25.58
N ALA A 325 -9.67 -34.47 -26.88
CA ALA A 325 -11.01 -34.24 -27.41
C ALA A 325 -12.08 -35.18 -26.83
N ASP A 326 -11.68 -36.37 -26.38
CA ASP A 326 -12.54 -37.35 -25.70
C ASP A 326 -12.73 -37.06 -24.19
N GLY A 327 -12.12 -35.98 -23.68
CA GLY A 327 -12.16 -35.58 -22.27
C GLY A 327 -11.12 -36.28 -21.39
N GLN A 328 -10.31 -37.20 -21.92
CA GLN A 328 -9.21 -37.79 -21.17
C GLN A 328 -8.18 -36.73 -20.78
N ARG A 329 -7.70 -36.81 -19.54
CA ARG A 329 -6.73 -35.86 -18.98
C ARG A 329 -5.40 -36.55 -18.81
N GLN A 330 -4.37 -36.01 -19.44
CA GLN A 330 -2.99 -36.44 -19.26
C GLN A 330 -2.25 -35.36 -18.47
N LYS A 331 -1.71 -35.72 -17.31
CA LYS A 331 -0.85 -34.83 -16.53
C LYS A 331 0.46 -34.68 -17.30
N ILE A 332 0.96 -33.45 -17.45
CA ILE A 332 2.21 -33.20 -18.21
C ILE A 332 3.27 -32.46 -17.40
N ARG A 333 2.87 -31.77 -16.32
CA ARG A 333 3.79 -31.01 -15.47
C ARG A 333 3.16 -30.71 -14.12
N VAL A 334 3.96 -30.79 -13.07
CA VAL A 334 3.68 -30.21 -11.76
C VAL A 334 4.68 -29.09 -11.52
N ASP A 335 4.21 -27.92 -11.11
CA ASP A 335 5.01 -26.77 -10.73
C ASP A 335 4.75 -26.42 -9.27
N GLN A 336 5.71 -26.80 -8.42
CA GLN A 336 5.67 -26.58 -6.98
C GLN A 336 6.45 -25.31 -6.57
N ALA A 337 7.25 -24.75 -7.50
CA ALA A 337 8.23 -23.72 -7.16
C ALA A 337 7.80 -22.30 -7.55
N SER A 338 6.79 -22.15 -8.43
CA SER A 338 6.41 -20.84 -8.99
C SER A 338 5.51 -19.98 -8.08
N VAL A 339 4.75 -20.58 -7.16
CA VAL A 339 3.82 -19.85 -6.27
C VAL A 339 4.54 -19.38 -5.01
N GLY A 340 4.19 -18.17 -4.53
CA GLY A 340 4.77 -17.59 -3.31
C GLY A 340 6.26 -17.24 -3.43
N ARG A 341 6.74 -16.94 -4.63
CA ARG A 341 8.13 -16.52 -4.85
C ARG A 341 8.32 -15.03 -4.61
N ASN A 342 9.51 -14.68 -4.11
CA ASN A 342 10.01 -13.31 -4.07
C ASN A 342 8.99 -12.34 -3.43
N ILE A 343 8.36 -12.75 -2.32
CA ILE A 343 7.45 -11.88 -1.56
C ILE A 343 8.25 -10.65 -1.12
N SER A 344 7.81 -9.48 -1.55
CA SER A 344 8.61 -8.27 -1.53
C SER A 344 7.95 -7.16 -0.74
N THR A 345 8.75 -6.41 0.01
CA THR A 345 8.35 -5.14 0.62
C THR A 345 9.45 -4.10 0.45
N LYS A 346 9.13 -2.81 0.65
CA LYS A 346 10.12 -1.75 0.63
C LYS A 346 11.03 -1.88 1.85
N SER A 347 12.33 -1.65 1.67
CA SER A 347 13.27 -1.66 2.78
C SER A 347 13.15 -0.42 3.68
N VAL A 348 13.42 -0.64 4.95
CA VAL A 348 13.47 0.37 6.02
C VAL A 348 14.59 1.41 5.79
N TYR A 349 15.66 1.04 5.08
CA TYR A 349 16.82 1.91 4.89
C TYR A 349 16.93 2.52 3.48
N GLY A 350 15.89 2.42 2.66
CA GLY A 350 15.87 3.09 1.36
C GLY A 350 14.89 2.51 0.34
N ASP A 351 15.07 2.92 -0.91
CA ASP A 351 14.17 2.63 -2.02
C ASP A 351 14.52 1.31 -2.73
N TYR A 352 14.88 0.30 -1.96
CA TYR A 352 15.24 -1.01 -2.48
C TYR A 352 14.31 -2.09 -1.92
N ARG A 353 14.27 -3.19 -2.65
CA ARG A 353 13.46 -4.36 -2.34
C ARG A 353 14.06 -5.13 -1.16
N ASP A 354 13.22 -5.44 -0.19
CA ASP A 354 13.50 -6.48 0.81
C ASP A 354 12.70 -7.75 0.51
N ASP A 355 13.36 -8.90 0.59
CA ASP A 355 12.76 -10.20 0.31
C ASP A 355 12.29 -10.87 1.60
N VAL A 356 10.99 -10.89 1.82
CA VAL A 356 10.38 -11.43 3.02
C VAL A 356 9.81 -12.84 2.82
N THR A 357 10.16 -13.52 1.73
CA THR A 357 9.63 -14.87 1.40
C THR A 357 9.81 -15.86 2.55
N GLN A 358 10.98 -15.85 3.20
CA GLN A 358 11.28 -16.75 4.31
C GLN A 358 10.46 -16.48 5.57
N GLN A 359 9.75 -15.36 5.65
CA GLN A 359 8.80 -15.08 6.72
C GLN A 359 7.48 -15.82 6.52
N TYR A 360 7.11 -16.14 5.28
CA TYR A 360 5.85 -16.79 4.93
C TYR A 360 5.97 -18.29 4.71
N LYS A 361 7.12 -18.78 4.22
CA LYS A 361 7.33 -20.19 3.92
C LYS A 361 8.77 -20.64 4.15
N TYR A 362 8.92 -21.93 4.38
CA TYR A 362 10.24 -22.57 4.44
C TYR A 362 10.80 -22.76 3.03
N SER A 363 12.11 -23.00 2.93
CA SER A 363 12.74 -23.24 1.63
C SER A 363 12.17 -24.51 0.97
N GLU A 364 11.91 -24.40 -0.33
CA GLU A 364 11.47 -25.49 -1.20
C GLU A 364 12.37 -26.72 -1.07
N GLY A 365 11.76 -27.90 -0.94
CA GLY A 365 12.42 -29.19 -0.76
C GLY A 365 12.94 -29.46 0.66
N SER A 366 12.76 -28.54 1.62
CA SER A 366 13.24 -28.74 3.00
C SER A 366 12.33 -29.71 3.80
N ASN A 367 12.90 -30.32 4.84
CA ASN A 367 12.11 -31.18 5.75
C ASN A 367 10.99 -30.38 6.44
N LYS A 368 11.30 -29.16 6.88
CA LYS A 368 10.33 -28.29 7.56
C LYS A 368 9.16 -27.93 6.67
N GLU A 369 9.41 -27.61 5.40
CA GLU A 369 8.34 -27.38 4.43
C GLU A 369 7.42 -28.61 4.32
N ARG A 370 7.97 -29.81 4.12
CA ARG A 370 7.17 -31.04 4.03
C ARG A 370 6.32 -31.28 5.27
N ASP A 371 6.87 -31.02 6.46
CA ASP A 371 6.14 -31.19 7.71
C ASP A 371 4.99 -30.17 7.84
N VAL A 372 5.22 -28.92 7.43
CA VAL A 372 4.20 -27.87 7.36
C VAL A 372 3.09 -28.21 6.37
N PHE A 373 3.41 -28.71 5.18
CA PHE A 373 2.41 -29.12 4.18
C PHE A 373 1.54 -30.28 4.70
N LYS A 374 2.16 -31.29 5.33
CA LYS A 374 1.43 -32.40 5.96
C LYS A 374 0.49 -31.89 7.05
N LYS A 375 0.98 -31.01 7.92
CA LYS A 375 0.19 -30.40 9.00
C LYS A 375 -0.98 -29.58 8.46
N ALA A 376 -0.78 -28.88 7.35
CA ALA A 376 -1.82 -28.12 6.65
C ALA A 376 -2.83 -29.01 5.90
N GLY A 377 -2.71 -30.34 5.98
CA GLY A 377 -3.60 -31.28 5.29
C GLY A 377 -3.44 -31.29 3.77
N ARG A 378 -2.28 -30.83 3.26
CA ARG A 378 -1.98 -30.77 1.82
C ARG A 378 -1.24 -32.02 1.37
N ARG A 379 -1.52 -32.45 0.14
CA ARG A 379 -0.81 -33.57 -0.48
C ARG A 379 0.61 -33.13 -0.78
N VAL A 380 1.60 -33.78 -0.17
CA VAL A 380 2.99 -33.65 -0.60
C VAL A 380 3.16 -34.52 -1.83
N THR A 381 3.25 -33.91 -3.01
CA THR A 381 3.57 -34.64 -4.24
C THR A 381 5.06 -34.97 -4.23
N ASN A 382 5.39 -36.21 -3.87
CA ASN A 382 6.72 -36.80 -4.02
C ASN A 382 6.80 -37.53 -5.38
N GLU A 383 6.42 -36.87 -6.47
CA GLU A 383 6.58 -37.46 -7.80
C GLU A 383 7.99 -37.17 -8.30
N ILE A 384 8.88 -38.15 -8.17
CA ILE A 384 10.13 -38.18 -8.92
C ILE A 384 9.74 -38.57 -10.35
N THR A 385 9.48 -37.57 -11.20
CA THR A 385 9.38 -37.83 -12.65
C THR A 385 10.79 -38.17 -13.13
N GLU A 386 10.98 -39.32 -13.79
CA GLU A 386 12.25 -39.58 -14.45
C GLU A 386 12.53 -38.46 -15.45
N PRO A 387 13.74 -37.86 -15.45
CA PRO A 387 14.04 -36.77 -16.35
C PRO A 387 13.97 -37.29 -17.79
N GLY A 388 13.02 -36.75 -18.57
CA GLY A 388 12.95 -37.00 -20.01
C GLY A 388 14.27 -36.64 -20.70
N GLN A 389 14.52 -37.27 -21.84
CA GLN A 389 15.75 -37.05 -22.61
C GLN A 389 15.83 -35.62 -23.14
N LEU A 390 14.68 -35.01 -23.46
CA LEU A 390 14.58 -33.63 -23.91
C LEU A 390 14.19 -32.66 -22.77
N LYS A 391 14.79 -31.48 -22.77
CA LYS A 391 14.44 -30.37 -21.87
C LYS A 391 14.08 -29.13 -22.68
N LEU A 392 12.94 -28.52 -22.36
CA LEU A 392 12.45 -27.30 -22.98
C LEU A 392 12.56 -26.12 -22.00
N SER A 393 13.16 -25.01 -22.44
CA SER A 393 13.21 -23.78 -21.65
C SER A 393 13.02 -22.54 -22.51
N ILE A 394 12.43 -21.50 -21.94
CA ILE A 394 12.31 -20.19 -22.58
C ILE A 394 13.27 -19.26 -21.84
N LYS A 395 14.17 -18.59 -22.57
CA LYS A 395 15.14 -17.68 -21.95
C LYS A 395 14.46 -16.35 -21.59
N PRO A 396 14.81 -15.74 -20.45
CA PRO A 396 14.28 -14.43 -20.07
C PRO A 396 14.58 -13.37 -21.13
N SER A 397 13.61 -12.48 -21.35
CA SER A 397 13.75 -11.28 -22.18
C SER A 397 13.24 -10.08 -21.37
N ARG A 398 13.81 -8.89 -21.60
CA ARG A 398 13.44 -7.65 -20.89
C ARG A 398 13.15 -6.53 -21.90
N PRO A 399 12.07 -6.69 -22.69
CA PRO A 399 11.72 -5.71 -23.71
C PRO A 399 11.21 -4.40 -23.11
N VAL A 400 11.40 -3.30 -23.84
CA VAL A 400 10.74 -2.03 -23.57
C VAL A 400 9.48 -1.97 -24.42
N LEU A 401 8.37 -1.51 -23.85
CA LEU A 401 7.12 -1.36 -24.60
C LEU A 401 7.34 -0.42 -25.80
N GLY A 402 6.95 -0.88 -27.00
CA GLY A 402 7.09 -0.10 -28.23
C GLY A 402 8.23 -0.54 -29.14
N THR A 403 9.11 -1.44 -28.68
CA THR A 403 10.24 -1.93 -29.47
C THR A 403 10.01 -3.35 -29.97
N ASP A 404 10.71 -3.72 -31.05
CA ASP A 404 10.86 -5.11 -31.47
C ASP A 404 11.81 -5.86 -30.53
N PHE A 405 11.58 -7.15 -30.29
CA PHE A 405 12.45 -7.95 -29.43
C PHE A 405 12.43 -9.45 -29.77
N ASP A 406 13.39 -10.18 -29.23
CA ASP A 406 13.54 -11.62 -29.41
C ASP A 406 13.18 -12.39 -28.14
N VAL A 407 12.55 -13.55 -28.32
CA VAL A 407 12.41 -14.59 -27.30
C VAL A 407 13.12 -15.84 -27.79
N ILE A 408 14.05 -16.36 -26.98
CA ILE A 408 14.81 -17.56 -27.32
C ILE A 408 14.16 -18.76 -26.65
N VAL A 409 13.76 -19.75 -27.45
CA VAL A 409 13.24 -21.04 -26.98
C VAL A 409 14.30 -22.10 -27.21
N GLU A 410 14.78 -22.71 -26.13
CA GLU A 410 15.88 -23.68 -26.14
C GLU A 410 15.34 -25.10 -25.91
N VAL A 411 15.66 -26.01 -26.84
CA VAL A 411 15.44 -27.44 -26.73
C VAL A 411 16.78 -28.12 -26.53
N LYS A 412 17.02 -28.69 -25.34
CA LYS A 412 18.26 -29.39 -25.00
C LYS A 412 18.02 -30.89 -24.99
N ASN A 413 18.85 -31.63 -25.71
CA ASN A 413 18.85 -33.09 -25.72
C ASN A 413 19.96 -33.59 -24.79
N GLU A 414 19.58 -34.21 -23.67
CA GLU A 414 20.52 -34.78 -22.69
C GLU A 414 20.75 -36.28 -22.89
N GLY A 415 20.04 -36.91 -23.82
CA GLY A 415 20.20 -38.33 -24.13
C GLY A 415 21.27 -38.60 -25.18
N ALA A 416 21.49 -39.90 -25.40
CA ALA A 416 22.62 -40.42 -26.16
C ALA A 416 22.38 -40.48 -27.68
N ARG A 417 21.16 -40.22 -28.16
CA ARG A 417 20.79 -40.28 -29.59
C ARG A 417 20.21 -38.97 -30.05
N GLU A 418 20.29 -38.72 -31.35
CA GLU A 418 19.56 -37.62 -31.98
C GLU A 418 18.04 -37.79 -31.76
N ALA A 419 17.37 -36.67 -31.55
CA ALA A 419 15.93 -36.61 -31.39
C ALA A 419 15.34 -35.62 -32.40
N GLN A 420 14.26 -36.04 -33.05
CA GLN A 420 13.41 -35.16 -33.85
C GLN A 420 12.19 -34.79 -33.03
N ALA A 421 11.74 -33.54 -33.10
CA ALA A 421 10.58 -33.08 -32.36
C ALA A 421 9.85 -31.96 -33.10
N GLN A 422 8.56 -31.81 -32.83
CA GLN A 422 7.76 -30.67 -33.24
C GLN A 422 7.69 -29.67 -32.08
N LEU A 423 8.13 -28.44 -32.33
CA LEU A 423 8.08 -27.33 -31.38
C LEU A 423 6.99 -26.35 -31.81
N ALA A 424 5.93 -26.26 -31.02
CA ALA A 424 4.88 -25.26 -31.16
C ALA A 424 5.07 -24.14 -30.12
N MET A 425 5.09 -22.89 -30.57
CA MET A 425 5.24 -21.70 -29.75
C MET A 425 4.05 -20.78 -29.96
N VAL A 426 3.44 -20.34 -28.88
CA VAL A 426 2.32 -19.39 -28.89
C VAL A 426 2.63 -18.22 -27.97
N VAL A 427 2.45 -17.01 -28.51
CA VAL A 427 2.60 -15.74 -27.80
C VAL A 427 1.22 -15.17 -27.59
N MET A 428 0.88 -14.88 -26.34
CA MET A 428 -0.40 -14.32 -25.97
C MET A 428 -0.22 -13.09 -25.09
N ALA A 429 -1.12 -12.13 -25.21
CA ALA A 429 -1.23 -11.09 -24.19
C ALA A 429 -1.87 -11.68 -22.92
N ALA A 430 -1.38 -11.26 -21.76
CA ALA A 430 -1.91 -11.67 -20.47
C ALA A 430 -2.10 -10.46 -19.57
N THR A 431 -3.10 -10.52 -18.68
CA THR A 431 -3.20 -9.58 -17.55
C THR A 431 -2.31 -10.04 -16.40
N TYR A 432 -2.03 -9.16 -15.45
CA TYR A 432 -1.30 -9.54 -14.23
C TYR A 432 -2.06 -10.60 -13.40
N SER A 433 -3.39 -10.63 -13.49
CA SER A 433 -4.27 -11.66 -12.91
C SER A 433 -4.33 -12.96 -13.72
N SER A 434 -3.44 -13.13 -14.70
CA SER A 434 -3.29 -14.31 -15.55
C SER A 434 -4.44 -14.60 -16.54
N LEU A 435 -5.30 -13.62 -16.84
CA LEU A 435 -6.30 -13.74 -17.90
C LEU A 435 -5.62 -13.61 -19.27
N ASN A 436 -5.91 -14.53 -20.19
CA ASN A 436 -5.40 -14.44 -21.57
C ASN A 436 -6.28 -13.46 -22.37
N ARG A 437 -5.65 -12.51 -23.07
CA ARG A 437 -6.33 -11.42 -23.80
C ARG A 437 -6.29 -11.53 -25.32
N GLY A 438 -5.61 -12.54 -25.85
CA GLY A 438 -5.55 -12.81 -27.28
C GLY A 438 -4.20 -13.42 -27.69
N GLU A 439 -4.20 -14.15 -28.79
CA GLU A 439 -2.98 -14.66 -29.43
C GLU A 439 -2.37 -13.53 -30.27
N CYS A 440 -1.12 -13.19 -30.01
CA CYS A 440 -0.36 -12.17 -30.73
C CYS A 440 0.42 -12.80 -31.89
N LYS A 441 0.95 -14.01 -31.67
CA LYS A 441 1.75 -14.74 -32.67
C LYS A 441 1.77 -16.23 -32.36
N ARG A 442 1.85 -17.06 -33.41
CA ARG A 442 2.07 -18.50 -33.31
C ARG A 442 3.07 -18.95 -34.36
N GLN A 443 3.93 -19.89 -33.97
CA GLN A 443 4.90 -20.50 -34.86
C GLN A 443 5.06 -21.97 -34.48
N THR A 444 5.05 -22.86 -35.47
CA THR A 444 5.34 -24.28 -35.30
C THR A 444 6.47 -24.66 -36.24
N ILE A 445 7.47 -25.38 -35.72
CA ILE A 445 8.63 -25.82 -36.48
C ILE A 445 9.02 -27.25 -36.10
N SER A 446 9.65 -27.96 -37.04
CA SER A 446 10.31 -29.23 -36.75
C SER A 446 11.77 -28.96 -36.39
N VAL A 447 12.23 -29.53 -35.28
CA VAL A 447 13.61 -29.40 -34.79
C VAL A 447 14.26 -30.77 -34.71
N THR A 448 15.53 -30.82 -35.11
CA THR A 448 16.39 -31.99 -34.95
C THR A 448 17.52 -31.61 -34.00
N VAL A 449 17.60 -32.29 -32.86
CA VAL A 449 18.56 -31.96 -31.80
C VAL A 449 19.51 -33.14 -31.59
N PRO A 450 20.80 -33.00 -31.96
CA PRO A 450 21.79 -34.05 -31.75
C PRO A 450 21.98 -34.39 -30.27
N ALA A 451 22.50 -35.59 -30.00
CA ALA A 451 22.81 -36.05 -28.65
C ALA A 451 23.70 -35.04 -27.89
N HIS A 452 23.35 -34.75 -26.64
CA HIS A 452 24.08 -33.81 -25.77
C HIS A 452 24.24 -32.39 -26.34
N LYS A 453 23.41 -31.98 -27.31
CA LYS A 453 23.38 -30.63 -27.89
C LYS A 453 22.08 -29.90 -27.55
N ALA A 454 22.03 -28.61 -27.87
CA ALA A 454 20.85 -27.78 -27.73
C ALA A 454 20.56 -27.04 -29.04
N HIS A 455 19.28 -27.02 -29.43
CA HIS A 455 18.75 -26.15 -30.48
C HIS A 455 18.18 -24.88 -29.84
N LYS A 456 18.45 -23.73 -30.44
CA LYS A 456 17.92 -22.44 -29.99
C LYS A 456 17.11 -21.82 -31.11
N GLU A 457 15.81 -21.76 -30.89
CA GLU A 457 14.90 -21.10 -31.81
C GLU A 457 14.69 -19.63 -31.39
N VAL A 458 14.69 -18.72 -32.37
CA VAL A 458 14.48 -17.29 -32.15
C VAL A 458 13.09 -16.90 -32.60
N LEU A 459 12.25 -16.55 -31.65
CA LEU A 459 10.91 -16.01 -31.89
C LEU A 459 10.97 -14.48 -31.88
N ARG A 460 11.06 -13.87 -33.06
CA ARG A 460 11.04 -12.40 -33.26
C ARG A 460 9.62 -11.86 -33.04
N LEU A 461 9.47 -10.88 -32.17
CA LEU A 461 8.21 -10.15 -31.96
C LEU A 461 8.39 -8.70 -32.40
N HIS A 462 7.62 -8.30 -33.41
CA HIS A 462 7.55 -6.91 -33.84
C HIS A 462 6.50 -6.15 -33.02
N TYR A 463 6.63 -4.83 -32.88
CA TYR A 463 5.62 -4.00 -32.20
C TYR A 463 4.21 -4.24 -32.73
N ASP A 464 4.06 -4.33 -34.06
CA ASP A 464 2.78 -4.56 -34.72
C ASP A 464 2.19 -5.95 -34.41
N ASP A 465 3.03 -6.94 -34.06
CA ASP A 465 2.56 -8.28 -33.66
C ASP A 465 1.80 -8.21 -32.32
N TYR A 466 2.19 -7.30 -31.41
CA TYR A 466 1.69 -7.30 -30.04
C TYR A 466 0.88 -6.08 -29.62
N VAL A 467 0.98 -4.94 -30.31
CA VAL A 467 0.25 -3.71 -29.95
C VAL A 467 -1.27 -3.90 -29.90
N GLY A 468 -1.83 -4.76 -30.76
CA GLY A 468 -3.27 -5.02 -30.80
C GLY A 468 -3.79 -5.90 -29.67
N CYS A 469 -2.94 -6.76 -29.10
CA CYS A 469 -3.30 -7.72 -28.05
C CYS A 469 -2.88 -7.25 -26.65
N VAL A 470 -1.70 -6.62 -26.53
CA VAL A 470 -1.13 -6.13 -25.26
C VAL A 470 -1.80 -4.83 -24.86
N ARG A 471 -2.14 -4.74 -23.58
CA ARG A 471 -2.88 -3.61 -22.99
C ARG A 471 -2.19 -3.14 -21.71
N GLU A 472 -2.96 -2.84 -20.66
CA GLU A 472 -2.53 -2.07 -19.48
C GLU A 472 -1.40 -2.70 -18.64
N HIS A 473 -1.28 -4.02 -18.57
CA HIS A 473 -0.26 -4.66 -17.73
C HIS A 473 1.05 -4.95 -18.47
N HIS A 474 1.11 -4.59 -19.76
CA HIS A 474 2.31 -4.72 -20.59
C HIS A 474 2.97 -6.10 -20.48
N LEU A 475 2.17 -7.16 -20.44
CA LEU A 475 2.60 -8.52 -20.16
C LEU A 475 2.28 -9.46 -21.33
N ILE A 476 3.30 -10.17 -21.79
CA ILE A 476 3.18 -11.23 -22.79
C ILE A 476 3.48 -12.57 -22.12
N ARG A 477 2.71 -13.60 -22.46
CA ARG A 477 2.92 -14.98 -22.05
C ARG A 477 3.31 -15.81 -23.26
N VAL A 478 4.49 -16.41 -23.21
CA VAL A 478 4.97 -17.35 -24.21
C VAL A 478 4.77 -18.76 -23.68
N LYS A 479 4.11 -19.60 -24.47
CA LYS A 479 3.94 -21.03 -24.21
C LYS A 479 4.66 -21.79 -25.32
N ALA A 480 5.52 -22.72 -24.93
CA ALA A 480 6.19 -23.63 -25.84
C ALA A 480 5.79 -25.06 -25.48
N LEU A 481 5.39 -25.84 -26.49
CA LEU A 481 5.04 -27.25 -26.39
C LEU A 481 5.94 -28.03 -27.36
N LEU A 482 6.59 -29.07 -26.85
CA LEU A 482 7.48 -29.94 -27.61
C LEU A 482 6.92 -31.35 -27.63
N GLU A 483 6.69 -31.88 -28.83
CA GLU A 483 6.21 -33.24 -29.07
C GLU A 483 7.32 -34.01 -29.80
N ALA A 484 7.83 -35.09 -29.19
CA ALA A 484 8.94 -35.87 -29.73
C ALA A 484 8.58 -37.37 -29.78
N PRO A 485 8.83 -38.06 -30.91
CA PRO A 485 8.67 -39.51 -30.97
C PRO A 485 9.65 -40.19 -30.00
N GLY A 486 9.13 -40.95 -29.04
CA GLY A 486 9.92 -41.66 -28.03
C GLY A 486 9.86 -41.06 -26.62
N GLU A 487 9.35 -39.84 -26.47
CA GLU A 487 8.90 -39.32 -25.17
C GLU A 487 7.43 -39.76 -24.95
N ASN A 488 7.12 -40.30 -23.78
CA ASN A 488 5.75 -40.74 -23.46
C ASN A 488 4.78 -39.56 -23.23
N GLU A 489 5.32 -38.38 -22.91
CA GLU A 489 4.55 -37.20 -22.56
C GLU A 489 5.11 -35.95 -23.27
N PRO A 490 4.24 -35.05 -23.76
CA PRO A 490 4.69 -33.80 -24.37
C PRO A 490 5.26 -32.85 -23.31
N ILE A 491 6.32 -32.13 -23.67
CA ILE A 491 7.07 -31.26 -22.75
C ILE A 491 6.61 -29.82 -22.92
N MET A 492 6.25 -29.15 -21.81
CA MET A 492 5.77 -27.77 -21.83
C MET A 492 6.66 -26.81 -21.03
N ALA A 493 6.94 -25.65 -21.62
CA ALA A 493 7.54 -24.50 -20.96
C ALA A 493 6.63 -23.27 -21.11
N MET A 494 6.63 -22.42 -20.07
CA MET A 494 5.88 -21.17 -20.06
C MET A 494 6.75 -20.08 -19.45
N ALA A 495 6.71 -18.88 -20.04
CA ALA A 495 7.34 -17.69 -19.51
C ALA A 495 6.40 -16.50 -19.62
N ASN A 496 6.36 -15.70 -18.57
CA ASN A 496 5.70 -14.40 -18.53
C ASN A 496 6.79 -13.34 -18.74
N ILE A 497 6.64 -12.50 -19.75
CA ILE A 497 7.61 -11.49 -20.17
C ILE A 497 6.95 -10.13 -19.98
N PRO A 498 7.19 -9.45 -18.84
CA PRO A 498 6.73 -8.10 -18.64
C PRO A 498 7.62 -7.14 -19.44
N MET A 499 7.01 -6.18 -20.12
CA MET A 499 7.68 -5.08 -20.79
C MET A 499 7.91 -3.95 -19.79
N SER A 500 9.09 -3.33 -19.84
CA SER A 500 9.34 -2.10 -19.09
C SER A 500 8.72 -0.90 -19.80
N MET A 501 8.29 0.06 -18.99
CA MET A 501 7.87 1.36 -19.50
C MET A 501 9.10 2.21 -19.85
N PRO A 502 8.97 3.14 -20.81
CA PRO A 502 10.06 4.05 -21.13
C PRO A 502 10.37 4.98 -19.96
N GLU A 503 11.60 5.50 -19.93
CA GLU A 503 12.04 6.36 -18.84
C GLU A 503 11.41 7.76 -18.92
N LEU A 504 10.88 8.22 -17.79
CA LEU A 504 10.43 9.60 -17.58
C LEU A 504 11.36 10.29 -16.59
N LEU A 505 12.04 11.32 -17.08
CA LEU A 505 13.05 12.05 -16.33
C LEU A 505 12.41 13.21 -15.56
N VAL A 506 12.60 13.21 -14.24
CA VAL A 506 12.13 14.29 -13.34
C VAL A 506 13.35 14.91 -12.65
N GLN A 507 13.50 16.22 -12.76
CA GLN A 507 14.61 16.96 -12.16
C GLN A 507 14.10 18.20 -11.42
N VAL A 508 14.55 18.39 -10.19
CA VAL A 508 14.24 19.58 -9.39
C VAL A 508 15.57 20.25 -9.02
N PRO A 509 16.14 21.09 -9.91
CA PRO A 509 17.43 21.71 -9.66
C PRO A 509 17.33 22.81 -8.60
N GLY A 510 18.44 23.01 -7.89
CA GLY A 510 18.56 24.04 -6.86
C GLY A 510 18.04 23.62 -5.49
N LYS A 511 18.06 24.56 -4.55
CA LYS A 511 17.66 24.33 -3.16
C LYS A 511 16.17 24.59 -2.98
N ALA A 512 15.40 23.56 -2.62
CA ALA A 512 13.99 23.70 -2.26
C ALA A 512 13.86 24.18 -0.81
N VAL A 513 13.07 25.22 -0.57
CA VAL A 513 12.83 25.79 0.78
C VAL A 513 11.32 25.91 0.97
N VAL A 514 10.83 25.57 2.16
CA VAL A 514 9.39 25.65 2.46
C VAL A 514 8.86 27.07 2.19
N TRP A 515 7.71 27.16 1.53
CA TRP A 515 7.00 28.37 1.09
C TRP A 515 7.72 29.20 0.03
N ASN A 516 8.88 28.75 -0.47
CA ASN A 516 9.56 29.38 -1.60
C ASN A 516 9.28 28.57 -2.87
N GLN A 517 9.18 29.28 -4.00
CA GLN A 517 8.96 28.66 -5.29
C GLN A 517 10.18 27.82 -5.72
N ALA A 518 9.93 26.57 -6.07
CA ALA A 518 10.85 25.64 -6.72
C ALA A 518 10.37 25.34 -8.15
N THR A 519 11.26 24.82 -8.98
CA THR A 519 10.96 24.42 -10.37
C THR A 519 11.27 22.96 -10.58
N ALA A 520 10.32 22.19 -11.11
CA ALA A 520 10.54 20.86 -11.65
C ALA A 520 10.61 20.91 -13.18
N PHE A 521 11.55 20.16 -13.74
CA PHE A 521 11.70 19.89 -15.17
C PHE A 521 11.39 18.41 -15.40
N ILE A 522 10.40 18.16 -16.24
CA ILE A 522 9.89 16.82 -16.53
C ILE A 522 10.06 16.59 -18.02
N SER A 523 10.61 15.44 -18.41
CA SER A 523 10.78 15.11 -19.82
C SER A 523 10.70 13.63 -20.13
N PHE A 524 10.20 13.33 -21.32
CA PHE A 524 9.96 11.98 -21.82
C PHE A 524 10.18 11.95 -23.34
N THR A 525 10.61 10.82 -23.90
CA THR A 525 10.83 10.64 -25.35
C THR A 525 9.88 9.58 -25.87
N ASN A 526 9.10 9.88 -26.92
CA ASN A 526 8.17 8.91 -27.52
C ASN A 526 8.94 7.71 -28.11
N PRO A 527 8.80 6.49 -27.55
CA PRO A 527 9.47 5.29 -28.05
C PRO A 527 8.74 4.66 -29.24
N LEU A 528 7.47 5.01 -29.46
CA LEU A 528 6.63 4.38 -30.47
C LEU A 528 6.96 4.92 -31.85
N LEU A 529 6.76 4.07 -32.87
CA LEU A 529 6.88 4.45 -34.29
C LEU A 529 5.69 5.30 -34.79
N VAL A 530 4.77 5.67 -33.90
CA VAL A 530 3.57 6.47 -34.18
C VAL A 530 3.49 7.69 -33.26
N PRO A 531 2.87 8.81 -33.70
CA PRO A 531 2.65 9.97 -32.83
C PRO A 531 1.75 9.65 -31.64
N LEU A 532 2.06 10.22 -30.47
CA LEU A 532 1.20 10.22 -29.29
C LEU A 532 0.36 11.50 -29.25
N LYS A 533 -0.92 11.37 -28.91
CA LYS A 533 -1.87 12.49 -28.84
C LYS A 533 -2.40 12.66 -27.43
N SER A 534 -2.88 13.87 -27.14
CA SER A 534 -3.52 14.22 -25.87
C SER A 534 -2.65 13.85 -24.67
N GLY A 535 -1.34 14.10 -24.76
CA GLY A 535 -0.40 13.82 -23.67
C GLY A 535 -0.73 14.64 -22.42
N VAL A 536 -0.73 14.02 -21.25
CA VAL A 536 -0.96 14.69 -19.96
C VAL A 536 0.06 14.19 -18.95
N PHE A 537 0.73 15.11 -18.27
CA PHE A 537 1.53 14.81 -17.08
C PHE A 537 0.70 15.06 -15.82
N THR A 538 0.66 14.09 -14.91
CA THR A 538 0.05 14.23 -13.58
C THR A 538 1.16 14.25 -12.55
N VAL A 539 1.27 15.33 -11.76
CA VAL A 539 2.37 15.54 -10.81
C VAL A 539 1.84 15.71 -9.40
N GLU A 540 2.41 15.00 -8.43
CA GLU A 540 2.05 15.11 -7.01
C GLU A 540 3.22 14.79 -6.07
N GLY A 541 3.09 15.13 -4.79
CA GLY A 541 4.03 14.70 -3.76
C GLY A 541 3.67 15.23 -2.37
N ALA A 542 3.68 14.36 -1.37
CA ALA A 542 3.37 14.71 0.02
C ALA A 542 4.26 15.88 0.51
N GLY A 543 3.63 16.93 1.01
CA GLY A 543 4.30 18.14 1.49
C GLY A 543 4.95 18.99 0.39
N LEU A 544 4.79 18.64 -0.89
CA LEU A 544 5.29 19.39 -2.04
C LEU A 544 4.15 20.10 -2.78
N LEU A 545 3.14 19.34 -3.22
CA LEU A 545 1.97 19.82 -3.95
C LEU A 545 0.90 18.71 -4.06
N SER A 546 -0.37 19.13 -4.14
CA SER A 546 -1.47 18.24 -4.54
C SER A 546 -1.41 17.90 -6.03
N ALA A 547 -2.10 16.82 -6.42
CA ALA A 547 -2.17 16.34 -7.80
C ALA A 547 -2.51 17.47 -8.80
N THR A 548 -1.62 17.68 -9.76
CA THR A 548 -1.70 18.74 -10.76
C THR A 548 -1.47 18.16 -12.15
N GLU A 549 -2.40 18.42 -13.08
CA GLU A 549 -2.30 17.98 -14.48
C GLU A 549 -1.69 19.05 -15.38
N ILE A 550 -0.84 18.63 -16.33
CA ILE A 550 -0.20 19.49 -17.33
C ILE A 550 -0.40 18.85 -18.71
N SER A 551 -1.29 19.41 -19.52
CA SER A 551 -1.51 18.94 -20.88
C SER A 551 -0.38 19.36 -21.82
N VAL A 552 0.10 18.42 -22.62
CA VAL A 552 1.06 18.63 -23.70
C VAL A 552 0.37 19.30 -24.89
N LYS A 553 1.00 20.34 -25.42
CA LYS A 553 0.50 21.03 -26.62
C LYS A 553 0.93 20.30 -27.88
N GLY A 554 -0.05 19.81 -28.65
CA GLY A 554 0.16 19.13 -29.92
C GLY A 554 0.59 17.66 -29.78
N ASP A 555 0.86 17.04 -30.92
CA ASP A 555 1.21 15.63 -31.01
C ASP A 555 2.72 15.41 -30.75
N ILE A 556 3.06 14.33 -30.04
CA ILE A 556 4.45 13.94 -29.78
C ILE A 556 4.87 12.91 -30.84
N ASN A 557 5.53 13.38 -31.90
CA ASN A 557 5.97 12.53 -33.01
C ASN A 557 6.98 11.44 -32.59
N PRO A 558 7.14 10.37 -33.37
CA PRO A 558 8.09 9.28 -33.10
C PRO A 558 9.50 9.79 -32.80
N GLY A 559 10.12 9.27 -31.73
CA GLY A 559 11.47 9.64 -31.30
C GLY A 559 11.63 11.08 -30.79
N ARG A 560 10.56 11.89 -30.73
CA ARG A 560 10.62 13.25 -30.20
C ARG A 560 10.53 13.27 -28.68
N LYS A 561 11.33 14.15 -28.09
CA LYS A 561 11.32 14.47 -26.67
C LYS A 561 10.33 15.59 -26.38
N VAL A 562 9.46 15.38 -25.40
CA VAL A 562 8.61 16.41 -24.78
C VAL A 562 9.25 16.85 -23.47
N SER A 563 9.12 18.13 -23.12
CA SER A 563 9.61 18.65 -21.85
C SER A 563 8.65 19.71 -21.32
N VAL A 564 8.29 19.60 -20.04
CA VAL A 564 7.42 20.55 -19.35
C VAL A 564 8.12 21.09 -18.10
N LYS A 565 7.74 22.31 -17.73
CA LYS A 565 8.21 23.00 -16.53
C LYS A 565 7.03 23.19 -15.59
N LEU A 566 7.19 22.79 -14.33
CA LEU A 566 6.21 23.01 -13.27
C LEU A 566 6.83 23.88 -12.17
N LEU A 567 6.07 24.88 -11.72
CA LEU A 567 6.41 25.70 -10.56
C LEU A 567 5.56 25.23 -9.38
N PHE A 568 6.18 25.04 -8.22
CA PHE A 568 5.49 24.62 -6.99
C PHE A 568 6.19 25.19 -5.76
N SER A 569 5.49 25.23 -4.62
CA SER A 569 6.02 25.77 -3.37
C SER A 569 5.83 24.72 -2.26
N PRO A 570 6.91 24.02 -1.84
CA PRO A 570 6.81 23.00 -0.79
C PRO A 570 6.23 23.56 0.51
N VAL A 571 5.43 22.77 1.21
CA VAL A 571 4.73 23.18 2.44
C VAL A 571 5.29 22.49 3.69
N ARG A 572 5.99 21.35 3.52
CA ARG A 572 6.65 20.61 4.62
C ARG A 572 8.13 20.38 4.34
N THR A 573 8.93 20.38 5.40
CA THR A 573 10.37 20.11 5.33
C THR A 573 10.68 18.62 5.20
N GLY A 574 11.94 18.29 4.92
CA GLY A 574 12.45 16.91 4.94
C GLY A 574 12.77 16.39 3.55
N VAL A 575 13.09 15.09 3.47
CA VAL A 575 13.23 14.37 2.21
C VAL A 575 11.83 13.99 1.74
N ARG A 576 11.46 14.40 0.51
CA ARG A 576 10.14 14.16 -0.09
C ARG A 576 10.30 13.59 -1.50
N LYS A 577 9.27 12.94 -2.03
CA LYS A 577 9.23 12.48 -3.42
C LYS A 577 8.27 13.30 -4.26
N LEU A 578 8.72 13.67 -5.45
CA LEU A 578 7.88 14.24 -6.52
C LEU A 578 7.58 13.14 -7.52
N LEU A 579 6.34 12.67 -7.55
CA LEU A 579 5.87 11.60 -8.41
C LEU A 579 5.25 12.20 -9.67
N VAL A 580 5.53 11.59 -10.81
CA VAL A 580 5.01 12.00 -12.11
C VAL A 580 4.49 10.79 -12.85
N ASP A 581 3.30 10.92 -13.42
CA ASP A 581 2.73 9.99 -14.37
C ASP A 581 2.49 10.70 -15.71
N PHE A 582 2.65 9.98 -16.82
CA PHE A 582 2.33 10.46 -18.15
C PHE A 582 1.42 9.49 -18.88
N ASP A 583 0.32 10.03 -19.42
CA ASP A 583 -0.65 9.33 -20.26
C ASP A 583 -0.84 10.02 -21.61
N SER A 584 -1.24 9.24 -22.59
CA SER A 584 -1.65 9.66 -23.92
C SER A 584 -2.70 8.70 -24.48
N ASP A 585 -3.09 8.89 -25.75
CA ASP A 585 -4.00 7.99 -26.46
C ASP A 585 -3.46 6.55 -26.58
N ARG A 586 -2.14 6.37 -26.74
CA ARG A 586 -1.50 5.07 -27.04
C ARG A 586 -0.50 4.59 -26.00
N LEU A 587 0.12 5.51 -25.27
CA LEU A 587 1.09 5.18 -24.22
C LEU A 587 0.57 5.74 -22.90
N LYS A 588 0.40 4.86 -21.92
CA LYS A 588 -0.21 5.15 -20.62
C LYS A 588 0.72 4.66 -19.53
N ASP A 589 0.54 5.18 -18.31
CA ASP A 589 1.26 4.69 -17.12
C ASP A 589 2.79 4.85 -17.18
N VAL A 590 3.29 5.93 -17.80
CA VAL A 590 4.74 6.20 -17.79
C VAL A 590 5.10 6.94 -16.52
N LYS A 591 5.71 6.24 -15.55
CA LYS A 591 6.06 6.81 -14.24
C LYS A 591 7.47 7.38 -14.18
N GLY A 592 7.64 8.41 -13.37
CA GLY A 592 8.96 8.93 -12.95
C GLY A 592 8.90 9.55 -11.56
N VAL A 593 10.06 9.64 -10.91
CA VAL A 593 10.17 10.17 -9.54
C VAL A 593 11.44 10.98 -9.37
N ALA A 594 11.36 12.06 -8.59
CA ALA A 594 12.52 12.80 -8.11
C ALA A 594 12.50 12.89 -6.58
N THR A 595 13.68 12.76 -5.96
CA THR A 595 13.85 13.03 -4.53
C THR A 595 14.14 14.52 -4.35
N VAL A 596 13.39 15.18 -3.49
CA VAL A 596 13.51 16.62 -3.19
C VAL A 596 13.81 16.80 -1.71
N VAL A 597 14.95 17.40 -1.39
CA VAL A 597 15.29 17.77 -0.01
C VAL A 597 14.81 19.19 0.26
N VAL A 598 13.79 19.33 1.10
CA VAL A 598 13.15 20.60 1.43
C VAL A 598 13.67 21.14 2.75
N TYR A 599 14.29 22.32 2.71
CA TYR A 599 14.89 22.97 3.87
C TYR A 599 13.94 23.93 4.58
N LYS A 600 14.16 24.14 5.88
CA LYS A 600 13.49 25.19 6.66
C LYS A 600 13.82 26.57 6.08
N ARG A 601 12.84 27.47 6.11
CA ARG A 601 13.05 28.89 5.84
C ARG A 601 13.84 29.50 7.00
N HIS A 602 15.06 29.94 6.75
CA HIS A 602 15.80 30.74 7.73
C HIS A 602 15.25 32.16 7.71
N ILE A 603 14.52 32.54 8.76
CA ILE A 603 14.27 33.94 9.05
C ILE A 603 15.52 34.42 9.79
N ARG A 604 16.37 35.23 9.13
CA ARG A 604 17.35 36.02 9.88
C ARG A 604 16.53 37.00 10.71
N SER A 605 16.52 36.83 12.02
CA SER A 605 16.11 37.91 12.93
C SER A 605 17.00 39.10 12.62
N LEU A 606 16.41 40.17 12.08
CA LEU A 606 17.02 41.48 12.12
C LEU A 606 17.02 41.87 13.60
N ASN A 607 18.20 41.77 14.22
CA ASN A 607 18.45 42.26 15.58
C ASN A 607 18.16 43.76 15.68
#